data_AF-A0A414BUK3-F1
#
_entry.id   AF-A0A414BUK3-F1
#
_cell.length_a   1.000
_cell.length_b   1.000
_cell.length_c   1.000
_cell.angle_alpha   90.00
_cell.angle_beta   90.00
_cell.angle_gamma   90.00
#
_symmetry.space_group_name_H-M   'P 1'
#
loop_
_entity.id
_entity.type
_entity.pdbx_description
1 polymer ?
#
loop_
_entity_poly.entity_id
_entity_poly.type
_entity_poly.pdbx_seq_one_letter_code
_entity_poly.pdbx_strand_id
1 'polypeptide(L)'
;MAYYGIRNRQQGAAGGVLALAVFAVSSYPLQLPSFWVALVFLGAICVTEDGTRTRSSALSVSPVCHITMISLLSLASVCLFILQKGQYEAYKRWGRMQMIYNNKAYESVAEDYHGLHDKLKHKPEFLFEEAQCLSKTGQHAEAIRVLERAKRLSGDPMIRYMIAKNRQTLGDYREAEEELLQAIGILPERLYPYYLLAKLYAEPEFYQVDKLRAAASVVLAKKPKVESTAIREMREEVKKIIEKK
;
A
#
# COMPACT_ATOMS: atom_id res chain seq x y z
N MET A 1 15.52 2.31 25.21
CA MET A 1 16.30 3.46 24.70
C MET A 1 15.98 4.74 25.45
N ALA A 2 14.73 5.23 25.45
CA ALA A 2 14.37 6.48 26.13
C ALA A 2 14.75 6.55 27.63
N TYR A 3 14.53 5.46 28.38
CA TYR A 3 14.95 5.38 29.80
C TYR A 3 16.45 5.61 30.00
N TYR A 4 17.29 4.97 29.18
CA TYR A 4 18.74 5.16 29.23
C TYR A 4 19.13 6.58 28.81
N GLY A 5 18.47 7.16 27.80
CA GLY A 5 18.72 8.54 27.40
C GLY A 5 18.42 9.55 28.51
N ILE A 6 17.32 9.38 29.25
CA ILE A 6 16.97 10.23 30.40
C ILE A 6 18.02 10.07 31.51
N ARG A 7 18.39 8.81 31.83
CA ARG A 7 19.40 8.49 32.85
C ARG A 7 20.77 9.09 32.52
N ASN A 8 21.16 9.06 31.25
CA ASN A 8 22.45 9.52 30.74
C ASN A 8 22.47 11.02 30.41
N ARG A 9 21.42 11.77 30.79
CA ARG A 9 21.23 13.21 30.49
C ARG A 9 21.13 13.57 28.99
N GLN A 10 20.96 12.58 28.13
CA GLN A 10 20.73 12.73 26.69
C GLN A 10 19.24 12.99 26.38
N GLN A 11 18.69 14.04 26.97
CA GLN A 11 17.25 14.34 26.90
C GLN A 11 16.77 14.62 25.46
N GLY A 12 17.61 15.23 24.62
CA GLY A 12 17.29 15.47 23.22
C GLY A 12 17.09 14.17 22.42
N ALA A 13 17.97 13.18 22.62
CA ALA A 13 17.86 11.89 21.96
C ALA A 13 16.66 11.08 22.48
N ALA A 14 16.42 11.09 23.80
CA ALA A 14 15.24 10.46 24.39
C ALA A 14 13.93 11.08 23.88
N GLY A 15 13.88 12.41 23.81
CA GLY A 15 12.77 13.17 23.23
C GLY A 15 12.56 12.84 21.75
N GLY A 16 13.64 12.71 20.96
CA GLY A 16 13.58 12.30 19.56
C GLY A 16 12.99 10.90 19.35
N VAL A 17 13.39 9.92 20.18
CA VAL A 17 12.80 8.56 20.15
C VAL A 17 11.31 8.60 20.49
N LEU A 18 10.93 9.36 21.52
CA LEU A 18 9.52 9.53 21.91
C LEU A 18 8.70 10.23 20.81
N ALA A 19 9.23 11.30 20.23
CA ALA A 19 8.60 12.01 19.12
C ALA A 19 8.40 11.09 17.91
N LEU A 20 9.41 10.28 17.55
CA LEU A 20 9.28 9.28 16.49
C LEU A 20 8.24 8.21 16.82
N ALA A 21 8.15 7.75 18.07
CA ALA A 21 7.15 6.78 18.49
C ALA A 21 5.72 7.33 18.36
N VAL A 22 5.49 8.59 18.78
CA VAL A 22 4.19 9.26 18.60
C VAL A 22 3.88 9.46 17.11
N PHE A 23 4.86 9.94 16.34
CA PHE A 23 4.71 10.14 14.90
C PHE A 23 4.46 8.83 14.14
N ALA A 24 5.02 7.71 14.62
CA ALA A 24 4.83 6.37 14.06
C ALA A 24 3.36 5.91 14.05
N VAL A 25 2.56 6.34 15.02
CA VAL A 25 1.16 5.94 15.16
C VAL A 25 0.28 6.53 14.06
N SER A 26 0.60 7.73 13.56
CA SER A 26 -0.29 8.48 12.65
C SER A 26 0.24 8.57 11.22
N SER A 27 1.55 8.70 11.04
CA SER A 27 2.15 9.07 9.75
C SER A 27 2.95 7.96 9.09
N TYR A 28 3.00 6.78 9.70
CA TYR A 28 3.76 5.61 9.23
C TYR A 28 5.23 5.90 8.80
N PRO A 29 6.00 6.78 9.48
CA PRO A 29 7.41 7.08 9.16
C PRO A 29 8.30 5.85 9.03
N LEU A 30 8.00 4.80 9.80
CA LEU A 30 8.78 3.55 9.80
C LEU A 30 8.62 2.74 8.51
N GLN A 31 7.78 3.14 7.55
CA GLN A 31 7.81 2.56 6.21
C GLN A 31 9.07 2.97 5.42
N LEU A 32 9.71 4.07 5.80
CA LEU A 32 10.88 4.60 5.12
C LEU A 32 12.17 4.20 5.87
N PRO A 33 13.13 3.52 5.20
CA PRO A 33 14.40 3.10 5.81
C PRO A 33 15.19 4.21 6.52
N SER A 34 15.04 5.46 6.07
CA SER A 34 15.67 6.63 6.69
C SER A 34 15.31 6.80 8.17
N PHE A 35 14.07 6.51 8.56
CA PHE A 35 13.64 6.62 9.96
C PHE A 35 14.17 5.48 10.83
N TRP A 36 14.46 4.31 10.25
CA TRP A 36 15.16 3.23 10.96
C TRP A 36 16.58 3.66 11.31
N VAL A 37 17.27 4.26 10.35
CA VAL A 37 18.63 4.80 10.54
C VAL A 37 18.61 5.86 11.64
N ALA A 38 17.67 6.81 11.58
CA ALA A 38 17.50 7.82 12.63
C ALA A 38 17.24 7.21 14.01
N LEU A 39 16.38 6.18 14.10
CA LEU A 39 16.09 5.49 15.35
C LEU A 39 17.33 4.78 15.93
N VAL A 40 18.14 4.16 15.08
CA VAL A 40 19.41 3.53 15.49
C VAL A 40 20.38 4.57 16.05
N PHE A 41 20.55 5.71 15.37
CA PHE A 41 21.43 6.78 15.86
C PHE A 41 20.94 7.41 17.15
N LEU A 42 19.64 7.75 17.25
CA LEU A 42 19.05 8.28 18.48
C LEU A 42 19.16 7.27 19.62
N GLY A 43 18.98 5.97 19.32
CA GLY A 43 19.19 4.88 20.25
C GLY A 43 20.62 4.79 20.76
N ALA A 44 21.60 4.89 19.87
CA ALA A 44 23.02 4.90 20.22
C ALA A 44 23.36 6.07 21.13
N ILE A 45 22.90 7.29 20.80
CA ILE A 45 23.10 8.49 21.63
C ILE A 45 22.46 8.32 23.00
N CYS A 46 21.26 7.73 23.09
CA CYS A 46 20.61 7.46 24.38
C CYS A 46 21.44 6.55 25.30
N VAL A 47 22.26 5.64 24.73
CA VAL A 47 23.05 4.67 25.50
C VAL A 47 24.44 5.21 25.85
N THR A 48 24.95 6.19 25.10
CA THR A 48 26.23 6.85 25.43
C THR A 48 26.07 7.80 26.62
N GLU A 49 26.91 7.62 27.65
CA GLU A 49 26.96 8.54 28.80
C GLU A 49 27.64 9.86 28.43
N ASP A 50 27.02 10.99 28.77
CA ASP A 50 27.64 12.31 28.66
C ASP A 50 28.71 12.46 29.74
N GLY A 51 29.94 12.10 29.37
CA GLY A 51 31.11 12.20 30.22
C GLY A 51 32.21 13.01 29.55
N THR A 52 32.35 14.28 29.92
CA THR A 52 33.62 15.04 29.88
C THR A 52 34.66 14.50 30.88
N ARG A 53 34.70 13.18 31.05
CA ARG A 53 35.86 12.46 31.55
C ARG A 53 36.43 11.77 30.32
N THR A 54 37.58 12.25 29.88
CA THR A 54 38.62 11.42 29.29
C THR A 54 38.89 10.24 30.23
N ARG A 55 37.98 9.28 30.30
CA ARG A 55 38.24 7.98 30.85
C ARG A 55 39.13 7.32 29.82
N SER A 56 40.43 7.40 30.08
CA SER A 56 41.47 6.49 29.65
C SER A 56 41.19 5.06 30.17
N SER A 57 39.97 4.59 29.96
CA SER A 57 39.60 3.19 29.97
C SER A 57 38.98 2.94 28.61
N ALA A 58 39.79 3.11 27.56
CA ALA A 58 39.64 2.22 26.44
C ALA A 58 39.63 0.83 27.09
N LEU A 59 38.49 0.13 27.04
CA LEU A 59 38.59 -1.32 27.10
C LEU A 59 39.71 -1.62 26.11
N SER A 60 40.77 -2.28 26.57
CA SER A 60 41.82 -2.82 25.72
C SER A 60 41.19 -3.92 24.87
N VAL A 61 40.24 -3.54 24.01
CA VAL A 61 39.78 -4.39 22.94
C VAL A 61 40.97 -4.44 22.01
N SER A 62 41.61 -5.61 21.92
CA SER A 62 42.73 -5.81 21.02
C SER A 62 42.38 -5.23 19.65
N PRO A 63 43.29 -4.51 18.96
CA PRO A 63 43.04 -4.01 17.60
C PRO A 63 42.54 -5.11 16.65
N VAL A 64 42.86 -6.37 16.95
CA VAL A 64 42.32 -7.57 16.30
C VAL A 64 40.79 -7.63 16.35
N CYS A 65 40.15 -7.30 17.48
CA CYS A 65 38.70 -7.33 17.63
C CYS A 65 38.00 -6.27 16.75
N HIS A 66 38.58 -5.07 16.65
CA HIS A 66 38.06 -4.04 15.75
C HIS A 66 38.19 -4.47 14.29
N ILE A 67 39.32 -5.06 13.90
CA ILE A 67 39.54 -5.59 12.54
C ILE A 67 38.55 -6.72 12.24
N THR A 68 38.31 -7.65 13.17
CA THR A 68 37.34 -8.74 12.99
C THR A 68 35.89 -8.23 12.91
N MET A 69 35.54 -7.21 13.69
CA MET A 69 34.21 -6.59 13.61
C MET A 69 33.98 -5.90 12.26
N ILE A 70 35.00 -5.17 11.77
CA ILE A 70 34.94 -4.51 10.46
C ILE A 70 34.87 -5.56 9.33
N SER A 71 35.65 -6.65 9.40
CA SER A 71 35.61 -7.69 8.38
C SER A 71 34.27 -8.45 8.37
N LEU A 72 33.66 -8.66 9.54
CA LEU A 72 32.35 -9.29 9.63
C LEU A 72 31.25 -8.38 9.05
N LEU A 73 31.31 -7.07 9.34
CA LEU A 73 30.41 -6.07 8.78
C LEU A 73 30.56 -5.94 7.26
N SER A 74 31.79 -5.97 6.73
CA SER A 74 32.02 -5.90 5.29
C SER A 74 31.52 -7.18 4.60
N LEU A 75 31.77 -8.36 5.17
CA LEU A 75 31.26 -9.62 4.65
C LEU A 75 29.72 -9.68 4.67
N ALA A 76 29.10 -9.22 5.76
CA ALA A 76 27.64 -9.11 5.86
C ALA A 76 27.08 -8.15 4.79
N SER A 77 27.76 -7.03 4.54
CA SER A 77 27.36 -6.06 3.52
C SER A 77 27.42 -6.65 2.10
N VAL A 78 28.47 -7.42 1.77
CA VAL A 78 28.58 -8.12 0.49
C VAL A 78 27.50 -9.19 0.35
N CYS A 79 27.22 -9.95 1.41
CA CYS A 79 26.17 -10.95 1.42
C CYS A 79 24.79 -10.31 1.19
N LEU A 80 24.48 -9.21 1.89
CA LEU A 80 23.25 -8.44 1.70
C LEU A 80 23.14 -7.89 0.27
N PHE A 81 24.23 -7.39 -0.31
CA PHE A 81 24.25 -6.90 -1.69
C PHE A 81 23.90 -8.00 -2.70
N ILE A 82 24.47 -9.19 -2.54
CA ILE A 82 24.19 -10.34 -3.42
C ILE A 82 22.72 -10.78 -3.28
N LEU A 83 22.20 -10.86 -2.05
CA LEU A 83 20.80 -11.21 -1.78
C LEU A 83 19.82 -10.15 -2.36
N GLN A 84 20.19 -8.87 -2.29
CA GLN A 84 19.39 -7.77 -2.83
C GLN A 84 19.42 -7.69 -4.36
N LYS A 85 20.45 -8.21 -5.03
CA LYS A 85 20.55 -8.18 -6.50
C LYS A 85 19.34 -8.80 -7.19
N GLY A 86 18.83 -9.92 -6.67
CA GLY A 86 17.65 -10.59 -7.22
C GLY A 86 16.37 -9.76 -7.07
N GLN A 87 16.25 -9.01 -5.97
CA GLN A 87 15.16 -8.07 -5.75
C GLN A 87 15.29 -6.88 -6.70
N TYR A 88 16.47 -6.27 -6.79
CA TYR A 88 16.74 -5.15 -7.70
C TYR A 88 16.31 -5.45 -9.14
N GLU A 89 16.68 -6.63 -9.67
CA GLU A 89 16.27 -7.02 -11.03
C GLU A 89 14.75 -7.19 -11.17
N ALA A 90 14.05 -7.69 -10.14
CA ALA A 90 12.59 -7.77 -10.14
C ALA A 90 11.95 -6.38 -10.21
N TYR A 91 12.41 -5.42 -9.40
CA TYR A 91 11.92 -4.02 -9.45
C TYR A 91 12.24 -3.35 -10.78
N LYS A 92 13.45 -3.58 -11.32
CA LYS A 92 13.84 -3.04 -12.62
C LYS A 92 12.97 -3.60 -13.75
N ARG A 93 12.61 -4.89 -13.68
CA ARG A 93 11.72 -5.53 -14.67
C ARG A 93 10.29 -5.02 -14.54
N TRP A 94 9.76 -4.92 -13.32
CA TRP A 94 8.46 -4.32 -13.05
C TRP A 94 8.37 -2.88 -13.58
N GLY A 95 9.39 -2.04 -13.33
CA GLY A 95 9.42 -0.68 -13.87
C GLY A 95 9.39 -0.59 -15.39
N ARG A 96 9.95 -1.57 -16.12
CA ARG A 96 9.82 -1.64 -17.59
C ARG A 96 8.40 -2.00 -18.01
N MET A 97 7.77 -2.91 -17.29
CA MET A 97 6.40 -3.35 -17.58
C MET A 97 5.37 -2.26 -17.32
N GLN A 98 5.62 -1.37 -16.35
CA GLN A 98 4.74 -0.22 -16.08
C GLN A 98 4.55 0.67 -17.31
N MET A 99 5.54 0.79 -18.21
CA MET A 99 5.37 1.52 -19.46
C MET A 99 4.30 0.89 -20.37
N ILE A 100 4.31 -0.43 -20.48
CA ILE A 100 3.36 -1.19 -21.32
C ILE A 100 1.98 -1.23 -20.65
N TYR A 101 1.95 -1.42 -19.34
CA TYR A 101 0.75 -1.34 -18.51
C TYR A 101 0.06 0.03 -18.64
N ASN A 102 0.81 1.12 -18.56
CA ASN A 102 0.27 2.48 -18.70
C ASN A 102 -0.29 2.74 -20.10
N ASN A 103 0.25 2.06 -21.12
CA ASN A 103 -0.29 2.06 -22.48
C ASN A 103 -1.52 1.14 -22.65
N LYS A 104 -2.00 0.52 -21.56
CA LYS A 104 -3.18 -0.36 -21.49
C LYS A 104 -3.06 -1.64 -22.32
N ALA A 105 -1.85 -2.02 -22.72
CA ALA A 105 -1.58 -3.27 -23.41
C ALA A 105 -1.46 -4.43 -22.39
N TYR A 106 -2.55 -4.75 -21.71
CA TYR A 106 -2.53 -5.68 -20.57
C TYR A 106 -2.20 -7.13 -20.97
N GLU A 107 -2.68 -7.57 -22.13
CA GLU A 107 -2.44 -8.94 -22.63
C GLU A 107 -0.95 -9.22 -22.85
N SER A 108 -0.19 -8.23 -23.32
CA SER A 108 1.23 -8.42 -23.63
C SER A 108 2.15 -8.48 -22.41
N VAL A 109 1.65 -8.16 -21.21
CA VAL A 109 2.43 -8.19 -19.96
C VAL A 109 1.86 -9.11 -18.90
N ALA A 110 0.71 -9.74 -19.11
CA ALA A 110 0.06 -10.57 -18.11
C ALA A 110 0.96 -11.71 -17.61
N GLU A 111 1.63 -12.43 -18.52
CA GLU A 111 2.59 -13.49 -18.16
C GLU A 111 3.82 -12.96 -17.42
N ASP A 112 4.35 -11.81 -17.84
CA ASP A 112 5.49 -11.17 -17.17
C ASP A 112 5.13 -10.75 -15.74
N TYR A 113 3.90 -10.28 -15.49
CA TYR A 113 3.41 -9.97 -14.13
C TYR A 113 3.32 -11.24 -13.30
N HIS A 114 2.75 -12.31 -13.85
CA HIS A 114 2.68 -13.59 -13.15
C HIS A 114 4.08 -14.11 -12.74
N GLY A 115 5.06 -14.01 -13.64
CA GLY A 115 6.45 -14.42 -13.37
C GLY A 115 7.16 -13.61 -12.28
N LEU A 116 6.65 -12.42 -11.94
CA LEU A 116 7.16 -11.58 -10.85
C LEU A 116 6.38 -11.72 -9.54
N HIS A 117 5.24 -12.42 -9.55
CA HIS A 117 4.33 -12.52 -8.40
C HIS A 117 5.06 -12.91 -7.11
N ASP A 118 5.77 -14.03 -7.11
CA ASP A 118 6.42 -14.52 -5.89
C ASP A 118 7.50 -13.58 -5.33
N LYS A 119 8.11 -12.77 -6.21
CA LYS A 119 9.14 -11.80 -5.82
C LYS A 119 8.56 -10.49 -5.31
N LEU A 120 7.35 -10.11 -5.76
CA LEU A 120 6.76 -8.79 -5.52
C LEU A 120 5.38 -8.84 -4.81
N LYS A 121 4.91 -10.01 -4.35
CA LYS A 121 3.64 -10.19 -3.60
C LYS A 121 3.56 -9.51 -2.23
N HIS A 122 4.61 -8.78 -1.84
CA HIS A 122 4.62 -7.89 -0.68
C HIS A 122 4.36 -6.43 -1.06
N LYS A 123 4.23 -6.11 -2.35
CA LYS A 123 3.94 -4.75 -2.85
C LYS A 123 2.48 -4.64 -3.32
N PRO A 124 1.63 -3.87 -2.61
CA PRO A 124 0.22 -3.74 -2.99
C PRO A 124 0.02 -3.07 -4.35
N GLU A 125 0.91 -2.16 -4.75
CA GLU A 125 0.84 -1.48 -6.05
C GLU A 125 1.08 -2.47 -7.20
N PHE A 126 2.10 -3.33 -7.06
CA PHE A 126 2.37 -4.41 -8.01
C PHE A 126 1.18 -5.37 -8.12
N LEU A 127 0.64 -5.82 -6.98
CA LEU A 127 -0.50 -6.72 -6.94
C LEU A 127 -1.74 -6.11 -7.59
N PHE A 128 -1.95 -4.80 -7.44
CA PHE A 128 -3.07 -4.09 -8.07
C PHE A 128 -2.91 -4.06 -9.61
N GLU A 129 -1.71 -3.79 -10.10
CA GLU A 129 -1.41 -3.83 -11.55
C GLU A 129 -1.57 -5.24 -12.13
N GLU A 130 -1.02 -6.25 -11.47
CA GLU A 130 -1.16 -7.66 -11.86
C GLU A 130 -2.63 -8.08 -11.90
N ALA A 131 -3.39 -7.77 -10.85
CA ALA A 131 -4.81 -8.08 -10.82
C ALA A 131 -5.61 -7.35 -11.89
N GLN A 132 -5.22 -6.14 -12.26
CA GLN A 132 -5.83 -5.43 -13.37
C GLN A 132 -5.55 -6.13 -14.70
N CYS A 133 -4.33 -6.61 -14.94
CA CYS A 133 -4.00 -7.43 -16.11
C CYS A 133 -4.84 -8.72 -16.15
N LEU A 134 -4.94 -9.44 -15.03
CA LEU A 134 -5.78 -10.64 -14.91
C LEU A 134 -7.26 -10.34 -15.18
N SER A 135 -7.79 -9.27 -14.59
CA SER A 135 -9.18 -8.84 -14.78
C SER A 135 -9.47 -8.50 -16.25
N LYS A 136 -8.52 -7.86 -16.93
CA LYS A 136 -8.65 -7.44 -18.33
C LYS A 136 -8.53 -8.60 -19.32
N THR A 137 -7.87 -9.68 -18.92
CA THR A 137 -7.74 -10.92 -19.69
C THR A 137 -8.81 -11.96 -19.33
N GLY A 138 -9.83 -11.59 -18.55
CA GLY A 138 -10.96 -12.47 -18.20
C GLY A 138 -10.71 -13.41 -17.01
N GLN A 139 -9.52 -13.36 -16.40
CA GLN A 139 -9.14 -14.20 -15.25
C GLN A 139 -9.63 -13.58 -13.93
N HIS A 140 -10.94 -13.36 -13.82
CA HIS A 140 -11.56 -12.62 -12.71
C HIS A 140 -11.35 -13.27 -11.34
N ALA A 141 -11.42 -14.60 -11.25
CA ALA A 141 -11.22 -15.32 -9.98
C ALA A 141 -9.78 -15.19 -9.45
N GLU A 142 -8.79 -15.30 -10.34
CA GLU A 142 -7.37 -15.10 -9.98
C GLU A 142 -7.10 -13.62 -9.64
N ALA A 143 -7.70 -12.68 -10.37
CA ALA A 143 -7.62 -11.27 -10.03
C ALA A 143 -8.12 -10.99 -8.61
N ILE A 144 -9.23 -11.62 -8.18
CA ILE A 144 -9.74 -11.50 -6.81
C ILE A 144 -8.74 -12.06 -5.80
N ARG A 145 -8.13 -13.23 -6.05
CA ARG A 145 -7.11 -13.82 -5.15
C ARG A 145 -5.92 -12.89 -4.94
N VAL A 146 -5.42 -12.29 -6.02
CA VAL A 146 -4.31 -11.31 -5.98
C VAL A 146 -4.73 -10.04 -5.22
N LEU A 147 -5.94 -9.52 -5.47
CA LEU A 147 -6.46 -8.34 -4.79
C LEU A 147 -6.73 -8.57 -3.30
N GLU A 148 -7.16 -9.78 -2.90
CA GLU A 148 -7.33 -10.12 -1.50
C GLU A 148 -6.00 -10.09 -0.74
N ARG A 149 -4.89 -10.47 -1.41
CA ARG A 149 -3.55 -10.26 -0.86
C ARG A 149 -3.22 -8.77 -0.76
N ALA A 150 -3.51 -7.97 -1.79
CA ALA A 150 -3.28 -6.52 -1.77
C ALA A 150 -4.08 -5.82 -0.67
N LYS A 151 -5.33 -6.21 -0.44
CA LYS A 151 -6.24 -5.69 0.59
C LYS A 151 -5.72 -5.90 2.01
N ARG A 152 -4.94 -6.95 2.25
CA ARG A 152 -4.27 -7.19 3.55
C ARG A 152 -3.04 -6.30 3.76
N LEU A 153 -2.48 -5.72 2.69
CA LEU A 153 -1.26 -4.91 2.72
C LEU A 153 -1.54 -3.41 2.62
N SER A 154 -2.69 -3.02 2.05
CA SER A 154 -3.05 -1.63 1.81
C SER A 154 -4.52 -1.37 2.14
N GLY A 155 -4.77 -0.20 2.73
CA GLY A 155 -6.11 0.33 2.99
C GLY A 155 -6.70 1.12 1.82
N ASP A 156 -6.09 1.10 0.64
CA ASP A 156 -6.59 1.83 -0.54
C ASP A 156 -7.97 1.30 -0.98
N PRO A 157 -9.02 2.15 -0.97
CA PRO A 157 -10.36 1.76 -1.43
C PRO A 157 -10.41 1.26 -2.89
N MET A 158 -9.45 1.66 -3.75
CA MET A 158 -9.40 1.21 -5.14
C MET A 158 -9.29 -0.31 -5.26
N ILE A 159 -8.59 -0.97 -4.32
CA ILE A 159 -8.46 -2.42 -4.28
C ILE A 159 -9.85 -3.06 -4.12
N ARG A 160 -10.67 -2.53 -3.20
CA ARG A 160 -12.04 -3.01 -2.97
C ARG A 160 -12.95 -2.78 -4.17
N TYR A 161 -12.82 -1.64 -4.84
CA TYR A 161 -13.58 -1.38 -6.07
C TYR A 161 -13.26 -2.39 -7.17
N MET A 162 -11.98 -2.77 -7.30
CA MET A 162 -11.57 -3.77 -8.29
C MET A 162 -12.06 -5.17 -7.91
N ILE A 163 -12.04 -5.54 -6.62
CA ILE A 163 -12.63 -6.81 -6.16
C ILE A 163 -14.12 -6.84 -6.49
N ALA A 164 -14.85 -5.79 -6.11
CA ALA A 164 -16.29 -5.68 -6.35
C ALA A 164 -16.63 -5.81 -7.84
N LYS A 165 -15.86 -5.16 -8.71
CA LYS A 165 -16.07 -5.25 -10.16
C LYS A 165 -15.82 -6.66 -10.70
N ASN A 166 -14.77 -7.35 -10.25
CA ASN A 166 -14.51 -8.73 -10.69
C ASN A 166 -15.59 -9.70 -10.16
N ARG A 167 -16.03 -9.52 -8.91
CA ARG A 167 -17.14 -10.27 -8.31
C ARG A 167 -18.45 -10.05 -9.07
N GLN A 168 -18.76 -8.80 -9.40
CA GLN A 168 -19.91 -8.44 -10.25
C GLN A 168 -19.86 -9.17 -11.60
N THR A 169 -18.70 -9.22 -12.26
CA THR A 169 -18.55 -9.96 -13.53
C THR A 169 -18.78 -11.47 -13.36
N LEU A 170 -18.46 -12.03 -12.19
CA LEU A 170 -18.69 -13.45 -11.88
C LEU A 170 -20.13 -13.73 -11.39
N GLY A 171 -20.97 -12.71 -11.19
CA GLY A 171 -22.32 -12.86 -10.63
C GLY A 171 -22.38 -12.88 -9.09
N ASP A 172 -21.26 -12.67 -8.40
CA ASP A 172 -21.16 -12.63 -6.94
C ASP A 172 -21.61 -11.27 -6.39
N TYR A 173 -22.87 -10.90 -6.67
CA TYR A 173 -23.35 -9.53 -6.49
C TYR A 173 -23.43 -9.08 -5.03
N ARG A 174 -23.76 -9.98 -4.10
CA ARG A 174 -23.86 -9.65 -2.67
C ARG A 174 -22.50 -9.30 -2.10
N GLU A 175 -21.49 -10.07 -2.45
CA GLU A 175 -20.13 -9.83 -1.99
C GLU A 175 -19.50 -8.62 -2.69
N ALA A 176 -19.90 -8.33 -3.94
CA ALA A 176 -19.55 -7.06 -4.58
C ALA A 176 -20.17 -5.86 -3.85
N GLU A 177 -21.42 -5.96 -3.39
CA GLU A 177 -22.09 -4.95 -2.59
C GLU A 177 -21.35 -4.70 -1.27
N GLU A 178 -21.01 -5.77 -0.54
CA GLU A 178 -20.28 -5.70 0.73
C GLU A 178 -18.93 -4.97 0.59
N GLU A 179 -18.16 -5.27 -0.45
CA GLU A 179 -16.87 -4.61 -0.71
C GLU A 179 -17.02 -3.10 -0.97
N LEU A 180 -18.06 -2.71 -1.72
CA LEU A 180 -18.35 -1.31 -1.99
C LEU A 180 -18.84 -0.56 -0.75
N LEU A 181 -19.67 -1.18 0.08
CA LEU A 181 -20.12 -0.62 1.36
C LEU A 181 -18.96 -0.45 2.34
N GLN A 182 -18.05 -1.44 2.43
CA GLN A 182 -16.83 -1.32 3.23
C GLN A 182 -15.93 -0.18 2.73
N ALA A 183 -15.81 -0.01 1.41
CA ALA A 183 -15.04 1.08 0.84
C ALA A 183 -15.65 2.47 1.14
N ILE A 184 -16.99 2.57 1.20
CA ILE A 184 -17.68 3.78 1.68
C ILE A 184 -17.37 4.04 3.15
N GLY A 185 -17.34 3.00 3.99
CA GLY A 185 -16.96 3.12 5.40
C GLY A 185 -15.54 3.65 5.59
N ILE A 186 -14.60 3.29 4.70
CA ILE A 186 -13.21 3.78 4.73
C ILE A 186 -13.12 5.24 4.27
N LEU A 187 -13.79 5.59 3.17
CA LEU A 187 -13.69 6.93 2.58
C LEU A 187 -15.06 7.44 2.11
N PRO A 188 -15.92 7.90 3.04
CA PRO A 188 -17.31 8.20 2.76
C PRO A 188 -17.51 9.38 1.81
N GLU A 189 -16.50 10.24 1.66
CA GLU A 189 -16.53 11.39 0.74
C GLU A 189 -16.47 11.00 -0.75
N ARG A 190 -15.96 9.81 -1.10
CA ARG A 190 -15.82 9.41 -2.51
C ARG A 190 -17.18 9.23 -3.17
N LEU A 191 -17.29 9.69 -4.43
CA LEU A 191 -18.48 9.50 -5.26
C LEU A 191 -18.49 8.13 -5.94
N TYR A 192 -17.30 7.66 -6.34
CA TYR A 192 -17.11 6.47 -7.15
C TYR A 192 -17.78 5.18 -6.61
N PRO A 193 -17.71 4.82 -5.31
CA PRO A 193 -18.38 3.61 -4.84
C PRO A 193 -19.90 3.68 -4.95
N TYR A 194 -20.52 4.86 -4.78
CA TYR A 194 -21.96 5.03 -4.98
C TYR A 194 -22.34 4.86 -6.45
N TYR A 195 -21.50 5.33 -7.37
CA TYR A 195 -21.67 5.09 -8.81
C TYR A 195 -21.58 3.59 -9.13
N LEU A 196 -20.62 2.86 -8.56
CA LEU A 196 -20.52 1.41 -8.74
C LEU A 196 -21.71 0.66 -8.13
N LEU A 197 -22.20 1.06 -6.95
CA LEU A 197 -23.41 0.50 -6.34
C LEU A 197 -24.65 0.73 -7.21
N ALA A 198 -24.81 1.93 -7.79
CA ALA A 198 -25.91 2.21 -8.70
C ALA A 198 -25.88 1.27 -9.93
N LYS A 199 -24.69 0.97 -10.46
CA LYS A 199 -24.55 -0.01 -11.55
C LYS A 199 -24.88 -1.42 -11.10
N LEU A 200 -24.36 -1.83 -9.94
CA LEU A 200 -24.59 -3.14 -9.35
C LEU A 200 -26.09 -3.40 -9.12
N TYR A 201 -26.83 -2.43 -8.55
CA TYR A 201 -28.26 -2.55 -8.30
C TYR A 201 -29.14 -2.43 -9.55
N ALA A 202 -28.56 -2.05 -10.68
CA ALA A 202 -29.25 -2.01 -11.97
C ALA A 202 -29.09 -3.31 -12.78
N GLU A 203 -28.20 -4.21 -12.35
CA GLU A 203 -28.03 -5.52 -12.97
C GLU A 203 -29.35 -6.30 -12.95
N PRO A 204 -29.78 -6.91 -14.07
CA PRO A 204 -31.04 -7.65 -14.11
C PRO A 204 -31.15 -8.74 -13.05
N GLU A 205 -30.05 -9.45 -12.79
CA GLU A 205 -29.95 -10.56 -11.84
C GLU A 205 -29.85 -10.11 -10.37
N PHE A 206 -29.63 -8.81 -10.13
CA PHE A 206 -29.48 -8.23 -8.80
C PHE A 206 -30.24 -6.91 -8.63
N TYR A 207 -31.35 -6.78 -9.35
CA TYR A 207 -32.08 -5.52 -9.42
C TYR A 207 -32.70 -5.14 -8.06
N GLN A 208 -32.31 -3.98 -7.53
CA GLN A 208 -32.78 -3.49 -6.23
C GLN A 208 -33.16 -2.00 -6.32
N VAL A 209 -34.43 -1.73 -6.64
CA VAL A 209 -34.92 -0.37 -6.97
C VAL A 209 -34.69 0.66 -5.86
N ASP A 210 -34.95 0.32 -4.59
CA ASP A 210 -34.81 1.28 -3.48
C ASP A 210 -33.33 1.63 -3.24
N LYS A 211 -32.46 0.62 -3.28
CA LYS A 211 -31.01 0.82 -3.13
C LYS A 211 -30.41 1.54 -4.33
N LEU A 212 -30.90 1.26 -5.55
CA LEU A 212 -30.52 1.98 -6.77
C LEU A 212 -30.84 3.47 -6.63
N ARG A 213 -32.08 3.82 -6.24
CA ARG A 213 -32.50 5.22 -6.04
C ARG A 213 -31.67 5.91 -4.96
N ALA A 214 -31.40 5.23 -3.85
CA ALA A 214 -30.55 5.74 -2.78
C ALA A 214 -29.12 6.04 -3.29
N ALA A 215 -28.46 5.06 -3.92
CA ALA A 215 -27.11 5.25 -4.46
C ALA A 215 -27.07 6.35 -5.53
N ALA A 216 -28.04 6.36 -6.44
CA ALA A 216 -28.13 7.36 -7.50
C ALA A 216 -28.34 8.78 -6.98
N SER A 217 -29.20 8.96 -5.97
CA SER A 217 -29.42 10.26 -5.33
C SER A 217 -28.12 10.84 -4.77
N VAL A 218 -27.27 10.00 -4.17
CA VAL A 218 -25.95 10.41 -3.67
C VAL A 218 -25.05 10.82 -4.83
N VAL A 219 -25.01 10.06 -5.93
CA VAL A 219 -24.18 10.39 -7.10
C VAL A 219 -24.57 11.74 -7.72
N LEU A 220 -25.87 12.03 -7.77
CA LEU A 220 -26.40 13.24 -8.40
C LEU A 220 -26.29 14.47 -7.49
N ALA A 221 -26.54 14.34 -6.19
CA ALA A 221 -26.59 15.46 -5.26
C ALA A 221 -25.23 15.82 -4.66
N LYS A 222 -24.34 14.85 -4.48
CA LYS A 222 -23.08 15.08 -3.75
C LYS A 222 -22.15 15.98 -4.56
N LYS A 223 -21.72 17.08 -3.95
CA LYS A 223 -20.72 17.99 -4.53
C LYS A 223 -19.35 17.30 -4.51
N PRO A 224 -18.68 17.14 -5.67
CA PRO A 224 -17.37 16.52 -5.69
C PRO A 224 -16.31 17.47 -5.15
N LYS A 225 -15.23 16.90 -4.64
CA LYS A 225 -14.05 17.67 -4.21
C LYS A 225 -13.40 18.42 -5.37
N VAL A 226 -13.40 17.82 -6.57
CA VAL A 226 -12.89 18.40 -7.80
C VAL A 226 -13.89 18.04 -8.89
N GLU A 227 -14.51 19.04 -9.54
CA GLU A 227 -15.35 18.78 -10.71
C GLU A 227 -14.46 18.30 -11.87
N SER A 228 -14.83 17.17 -12.47
CA SER A 228 -14.06 16.55 -13.56
C SER A 228 -14.98 15.94 -14.60
N THR A 229 -14.45 15.73 -15.81
CA THR A 229 -15.18 15.08 -16.90
C THR A 229 -15.73 13.72 -16.48
N ALA A 230 -14.94 12.93 -15.74
CA ALA A 230 -15.35 11.62 -15.23
C ALA A 230 -16.57 11.71 -14.30
N ILE A 231 -16.68 12.75 -13.47
CA ILE A 231 -17.85 12.95 -12.59
C ILE A 231 -19.10 13.27 -13.40
N ARG A 232 -18.96 14.11 -14.42
CA ARG A 232 -20.07 14.42 -15.34
C ARG A 232 -20.55 13.17 -16.05
N GLU A 233 -19.63 12.36 -16.59
CA GLU A 233 -19.93 11.09 -17.25
C GLU A 233 -20.64 10.10 -16.32
N MET A 234 -20.13 9.92 -15.09
CA MET A 234 -20.78 9.05 -14.09
C MET A 234 -22.20 9.49 -13.77
N ARG A 235 -22.44 10.81 -13.63
CA ARG A 235 -23.78 11.36 -13.38
C ARG A 235 -24.71 11.15 -14.57
N GLU A 236 -24.23 11.39 -15.79
CA GLU A 236 -25.00 11.16 -17.02
C GLU A 236 -25.39 9.68 -17.18
N GLU A 237 -24.45 8.76 -16.90
CA GLU A 237 -24.73 7.32 -16.95
C GLU A 237 -25.78 6.90 -15.90
N VAL A 238 -25.67 7.39 -14.66
CA VAL A 238 -26.64 7.10 -13.60
C VAL A 238 -28.02 7.64 -13.93
N LYS A 239 -28.14 8.83 -14.54
CA LYS A 239 -29.44 9.34 -15.03
C LYS A 239 -30.06 8.40 -16.05
N LYS A 240 -29.28 7.95 -17.03
CA LYS A 240 -29.74 6.99 -18.05
C LYS A 240 -30.16 5.64 -17.45
N ILE A 241 -29.49 5.18 -16.40
CA ILE A 241 -29.86 3.95 -15.68
C ILE A 241 -31.23 4.10 -15.04
N ILE A 242 -31.49 5.22 -14.35
CA ILE A 242 -32.78 5.49 -13.71
C ILE A 242 -33.90 5.67 -14.74
N GLU A 243 -33.65 6.34 -15.86
CA GLU A 243 -34.66 6.56 -16.90
C GLU A 243 -35.10 5.27 -17.61
N LYS A 244 -34.24 4.25 -17.63
CA LYS A 244 -34.48 2.97 -18.31
C LYS A 244 -35.11 1.89 -17.43
N LYS A 245 -35.25 2.11 -16.12
CA LYS A 245 -35.61 1.10 -15.12
C LYS A 245 -36.83 1.53 -14.32
#